data_AF-A0A351HVL7-F1
#
_entry.id   AF-A0A351HVL7-F1
#
_cell.length_a   1.000
_cell.length_b   1.000
_cell.length_c   1.000
_cell.angle_alpha   90.00
_cell.angle_beta   90.00
_cell.angle_gamma   90.00
#
_symmetry.space_group_name_H-M   'P 1'
#
loop_
_entity.id
_entity.type
_entity.pdbx_description
1 polymer ?
#
loop_
_entity_poly.entity_id
_entity_poly.type
_entity_poly.pdbx_seq_one_letter_code
_entity_poly.pdbx_strand_id
1 'polypeptide(L)'
;MPINPPVEPVYFGIGALTTSLSSLHVSFQQGLFALKVARQQGSHWCHFDDLGLFKIFFAVPDPALLANLADDSLSRLETQDPQSQLTKTLRLYLEYDGSIQAVAEASFTHRNTINYRMKKIRQILQMELVTMDEKFQLQLAFLIRDYLTL
;
A
#
# COMPACT_ATOMS: atom_id res chain seq x y z
N MET A 1 -22.39 38.38 0.97
CA MET A 1 -21.11 37.69 1.29
C MET A 1 -20.55 37.15 -0.01
N PRO A 2 -19.29 37.46 -0.39
CA PRO A 2 -18.69 36.76 -1.52
C PRO A 2 -18.45 35.31 -1.10
N ILE A 3 -19.05 34.39 -1.86
CA ILE A 3 -18.80 32.96 -1.76
C ILE A 3 -17.43 32.78 -2.41
N ASN A 4 -16.39 32.64 -1.60
CA ASN A 4 -15.08 32.28 -2.13
C ASN A 4 -15.24 30.88 -2.76
N PRO A 5 -14.93 30.68 -4.05
CA PRO A 5 -14.94 29.33 -4.60
C PRO A 5 -13.98 28.47 -3.76
N PRO A 6 -14.31 27.18 -3.52
CA PRO A 6 -13.36 26.31 -2.82
C PRO A 6 -12.04 26.35 -3.59
N VAL A 7 -10.99 26.84 -2.93
CA VAL A 7 -9.65 26.81 -3.50
C VAL A 7 -9.26 25.35 -3.53
N GLU A 8 -9.21 24.77 -4.73
CA GLU A 8 -8.77 23.37 -4.86
C GLU A 8 -7.39 23.23 -4.22
N PRO A 9 -7.17 22.17 -3.41
CA PRO A 9 -5.88 21.96 -2.79
C PRO A 9 -4.81 21.78 -3.86
N VAL A 10 -3.71 22.52 -3.71
CA VAL A 10 -2.53 22.42 -4.59
C VAL A 10 -1.59 21.36 -4.03
N TYR A 11 -1.05 20.53 -4.93
CA TYR A 11 -0.15 19.43 -4.62
C TYR A 11 1.15 19.58 -5.40
N PHE A 12 2.28 19.22 -4.78
CA PHE A 12 3.61 19.28 -5.37
C PHE A 12 4.31 17.92 -5.31
N GLY A 13 5.01 17.56 -6.39
CA GLY A 13 5.87 16.39 -6.43
C GLY A 13 7.30 16.81 -6.72
N ILE A 14 8.24 16.32 -5.92
CA ILE A 14 9.63 16.76 -5.96
C ILE A 14 10.49 15.54 -6.35
N GLY A 15 11.15 15.62 -7.50
CA GLY A 15 12.09 14.59 -7.96
C GLY A 15 13.39 14.60 -7.17
N ALA A 16 14.20 13.54 -7.31
CA ALA A 16 15.50 13.48 -6.65
C ALA A 16 16.48 14.50 -7.24
N LEU A 17 17.44 14.94 -6.43
CA LEU A 17 18.50 15.85 -6.88
C LEU A 17 19.36 15.21 -7.97
N THR A 18 19.63 15.95 -9.04
CA THR A 18 20.44 15.50 -10.18
C THR A 18 21.60 16.45 -10.43
N THR A 19 22.78 15.90 -10.73
CA THR A 19 24.01 16.66 -11.02
C THR A 19 24.35 16.72 -12.51
N SER A 20 23.59 16.02 -13.36
CA SER A 20 23.77 16.02 -14.81
C SER A 20 22.48 16.43 -15.53
N LEU A 21 22.64 17.11 -16.67
CA LEU A 21 21.54 17.43 -17.56
C LEU A 21 20.90 16.16 -18.16
N SER A 22 21.68 15.11 -18.38
CA SER A 22 21.18 13.84 -18.94
C SER A 22 20.17 13.15 -18.02
N SER A 23 20.28 13.31 -16.70
CA SER A 23 19.37 12.73 -15.69
C SER A 23 18.21 13.65 -15.29
N LEU A 24 18.11 14.86 -15.87
CA LEU A 24 17.02 15.79 -15.60
C LEU A 24 15.65 15.18 -15.94
N HIS A 25 15.55 14.44 -17.06
CA HIS A 25 14.31 13.78 -17.44
C HIS A 25 13.86 12.73 -16.40
N VAL A 26 14.81 12.02 -15.78
CA VAL A 26 14.52 11.04 -14.72
C VAL A 26 13.96 11.75 -13.49
N SER A 27 14.63 12.81 -13.01
CA SER A 27 14.16 13.62 -11.88
C SER A 27 12.77 14.21 -12.14
N PHE A 28 12.49 14.65 -13.37
CA PHE A 28 11.16 15.11 -13.75
C PHE A 28 10.10 14.00 -13.64
N GLN A 29 10.37 12.79 -14.16
CA GLN A 29 9.44 11.64 -14.02
C GLN A 29 9.22 11.24 -12.56
N GLN A 30 10.27 11.28 -11.75
CA GLN A 30 10.19 11.07 -10.30
C GLN A 30 9.30 12.11 -9.62
N GLY A 31 9.39 13.39 -10.01
CA GLY A 31 8.52 14.46 -9.53
C GLY A 31 7.06 14.25 -9.92
N LEU A 32 6.77 13.82 -11.15
CA LEU A 32 5.41 13.45 -11.57
C LEU A 32 4.85 12.28 -10.75
N PHE A 33 5.69 11.27 -10.47
CA PHE A 33 5.29 10.14 -9.64
C PHE A 33 5.02 10.58 -8.19
N ALA A 34 5.92 11.36 -7.58
CA ALA A 34 5.73 11.91 -6.24
C ALA A 34 4.47 12.81 -6.15
N LEU A 35 4.13 13.53 -7.22
CA LEU A 35 2.89 14.32 -7.29
C LEU A 35 1.64 13.42 -7.22
N LYS A 36 1.65 12.26 -7.91
CA LYS A 36 0.55 11.30 -7.81
C LYS A 36 0.38 10.79 -6.38
N VAL A 37 1.50 10.42 -5.74
CA VAL A 37 1.49 9.98 -4.34
C VAL A 37 0.97 11.07 -3.40
N ALA A 38 1.45 12.31 -3.55
CA ALA A 38 1.00 13.45 -2.75
C ALA A 38 -0.52 13.64 -2.83
N ARG A 39 -1.08 13.56 -4.05
CA ARG A 39 -2.54 13.63 -4.28
C ARG A 39 -3.30 12.48 -3.62
N GLN A 40 -2.84 11.25 -3.79
CA GLN A 40 -3.50 10.06 -3.23
C GLN A 40 -3.53 10.10 -1.69
N GLN A 41 -2.46 10.60 -1.07
CA GLN A 41 -2.33 10.71 0.39
C GLN A 41 -2.96 11.99 0.96
N GLY A 42 -3.45 12.91 0.11
CA GLY A 42 -3.93 14.22 0.56
C GLY A 42 -2.85 15.12 1.18
N SER A 43 -1.57 14.87 0.88
CA SER A 43 -0.43 15.62 1.41
C SER A 43 0.00 16.70 0.42
N HIS A 44 0.18 17.95 0.87
CA HIS A 44 0.51 19.08 -0.01
C HIS A 44 1.76 18.89 -0.86
N TRP A 45 2.74 18.12 -0.40
CA TRP A 45 3.91 17.77 -1.19
C TRP A 45 4.43 16.37 -0.86
N CYS A 46 5.21 15.82 -1.78
CA CYS A 46 5.96 14.58 -1.56
C CYS A 46 7.32 14.65 -2.29
N HIS A 47 8.38 14.21 -1.62
CA HIS A 47 9.68 14.00 -2.27
C HIS A 47 9.80 12.56 -2.71
N PHE A 48 10.34 12.34 -3.92
CA PHE A 48 10.61 11.02 -4.43
C PHE A 48 11.50 10.21 -3.47
N ASP A 49 12.47 10.86 -2.82
CA ASP A 49 13.39 10.21 -1.88
C ASP A 49 12.70 9.61 -0.66
N ASP A 50 11.52 10.12 -0.28
CA ASP A 50 10.74 9.67 0.88
C ASP A 50 9.83 8.47 0.55
N LEU A 51 9.72 8.07 -0.72
CA LEU A 51 8.76 7.06 -1.18
C LEU A 51 9.12 5.61 -0.82
N GLY A 52 10.26 5.36 -0.16
CA GLY A 52 10.66 4.02 0.29
C GLY A 52 10.64 2.97 -0.82
N LEU A 53 9.92 1.86 -0.61
CA LEU A 53 9.80 0.75 -1.56
C LEU A 53 9.11 1.14 -2.87
N PHE A 54 8.30 2.21 -2.90
CA PHE A 54 7.66 2.65 -4.14
C PHE A 54 8.68 3.14 -5.17
N LYS A 55 9.89 3.55 -4.74
CA LYS A 55 11.01 3.83 -5.66
C LYS A 55 11.44 2.59 -6.43
N ILE A 56 11.45 1.43 -5.77
CA ILE A 56 11.79 0.14 -6.40
C ILE A 56 10.71 -0.22 -7.40
N PHE A 57 9.43 -0.10 -7.02
CA PHE A 57 8.31 -0.40 -7.92
C PHE A 57 8.27 0.52 -9.14
N PHE A 58 8.55 1.81 -8.94
CA PHE A 58 8.70 2.79 -10.01
C PHE A 58 9.81 2.42 -11.00
N ALA A 59 10.88 1.78 -10.53
CA ALA A 59 11.99 1.33 -11.37
C ALA A 59 11.69 0.02 -12.13
N VAL A 60 10.60 -0.69 -11.82
CA VAL A 60 10.20 -1.91 -12.53
C VAL A 60 9.57 -1.53 -13.88
N PRO A 61 10.16 -1.93 -15.03
CA PRO A 61 9.65 -1.51 -16.34
C PRO A 61 8.28 -2.09 -16.71
N ASP A 62 7.98 -3.29 -16.19
CA ASP A 62 6.75 -4.01 -16.47
C ASP A 62 5.87 -4.13 -15.20
N PRO A 63 4.81 -3.31 -15.08
CA PRO A 63 3.88 -3.38 -13.96
C PRO A 63 3.16 -4.73 -13.82
N ALA A 64 3.08 -5.54 -14.89
CA ALA A 64 2.46 -6.87 -14.81
C ALA A 64 3.26 -7.81 -13.91
N LEU A 65 4.58 -7.65 -13.83
CA LEU A 65 5.42 -8.43 -12.90
C LEU A 65 5.01 -8.16 -11.45
N LEU A 66 4.81 -6.88 -11.10
CA LEU A 66 4.34 -6.49 -9.78
C LEU A 66 2.93 -7.03 -9.51
N ALA A 67 2.01 -6.87 -10.47
CA ALA A 67 0.64 -7.37 -10.36
C ALA A 67 0.60 -8.88 -10.09
N ASN A 68 1.35 -9.67 -10.85
CA ASN A 68 1.46 -11.12 -10.67
C ASN A 68 2.01 -11.49 -9.29
N LEU A 69 3.05 -10.79 -8.81
CA LEU A 69 3.63 -11.03 -7.48
C LEU A 69 2.61 -10.79 -6.36
N ALA A 70 1.78 -9.74 -6.49
CA ALA A 70 0.69 -9.48 -5.55
C ALA A 70 -0.42 -10.53 -5.67
N ASP A 71 -0.78 -10.93 -6.89
CA ASP A 71 -1.78 -11.97 -7.17
C ASP A 71 -1.39 -13.32 -6.56
N ASP A 72 -0.14 -13.73 -6.68
CA ASP A 72 0.37 -14.99 -6.10
C ASP A 72 0.13 -15.08 -4.59
N SER A 73 0.11 -13.93 -3.92
CA SER A 73 -0.02 -13.84 -2.46
C SER A 73 -1.46 -13.57 -1.99
N LEU A 74 -2.23 -12.74 -2.71
CA LEU A 74 -3.52 -12.22 -2.22
C LEU A 74 -4.74 -12.70 -3.01
N SER A 75 -4.59 -13.14 -4.27
CA SER A 75 -5.73 -13.43 -5.16
C SER A 75 -6.71 -14.45 -4.57
N ARG A 76 -6.20 -15.52 -3.92
CA ARG A 76 -7.02 -16.56 -3.28
C ARG A 76 -7.88 -16.01 -2.14
N LEU A 77 -7.33 -15.07 -1.37
CA LEU A 77 -8.05 -14.40 -0.28
C LEU A 77 -9.09 -13.44 -0.83
N GLU A 78 -8.69 -12.58 -1.77
CA GLU A 78 -9.55 -11.57 -2.39
C GLU A 78 -10.76 -12.21 -3.08
N THR A 79 -10.56 -13.32 -3.79
CA THR A 79 -11.64 -14.06 -4.48
C THR A 79 -12.69 -14.63 -3.51
N GLN A 80 -12.28 -14.99 -2.28
CA GLN A 80 -13.16 -15.58 -1.27
C GLN A 80 -13.68 -14.56 -0.24
N ASP A 81 -13.39 -13.27 -0.46
CA ASP A 81 -13.73 -12.18 0.45
C ASP A 81 -14.44 -11.04 -0.29
N PRO A 82 -15.67 -11.26 -0.78
CA PRO A 82 -16.39 -10.27 -1.60
C PRO A 82 -16.73 -8.97 -0.84
N GLN A 83 -16.69 -9.00 0.50
CA GLN A 83 -16.89 -7.82 1.35
C GLN A 83 -15.57 -7.23 1.87
N SER A 84 -14.43 -7.77 1.45
CA SER A 84 -13.08 -7.37 1.84
C SER A 84 -12.84 -7.37 3.36
N GLN A 85 -13.60 -8.14 4.13
CA GLN A 85 -13.49 -8.16 5.60
C GLN A 85 -12.24 -8.91 6.06
N LEU A 86 -11.92 -10.02 5.40
CA LEU A 86 -10.73 -10.82 5.68
C LEU A 86 -9.47 -10.09 5.21
N THR A 87 -9.47 -9.54 4.00
CA THR A 87 -8.36 -8.76 3.44
C THR A 87 -8.04 -7.55 4.31
N LYS A 88 -9.06 -6.79 4.76
CA LYS A 88 -8.86 -5.68 5.72
C LYS A 88 -8.32 -6.16 7.07
N THR A 89 -8.84 -7.28 7.59
CA THR A 89 -8.37 -7.84 8.86
C THR A 89 -6.91 -8.30 8.75
N LEU A 90 -6.53 -8.92 7.63
CA LEU A 90 -5.15 -9.34 7.39
C LEU A 90 -4.21 -8.13 7.29
N ARG A 91 -4.60 -7.08 6.55
CA ARG A 91 -3.81 -5.86 6.46
C ARG A 91 -3.54 -5.26 7.85
N LEU A 92 -4.60 -5.06 8.64
CA LEU A 92 -4.45 -4.57 10.02
C LEU A 92 -3.60 -5.52 10.88
N TYR A 93 -3.78 -6.83 10.73
CA TYR A 93 -2.97 -7.82 11.44
C TYR A 93 -1.48 -7.67 11.15
N LEU A 94 -1.11 -7.38 9.90
CA LEU A 94 0.28 -7.15 9.50
C LEU A 94 0.79 -5.77 9.96
N GLU A 95 -0.05 -4.75 9.99
CA GLU A 95 0.30 -3.39 10.47
C GLU A 95 0.52 -3.35 11.99
N TYR A 96 -0.22 -4.16 12.75
CA TYR A 96 -0.11 -4.26 14.21
C TYR A 96 0.73 -5.46 14.67
N ASP A 97 1.73 -5.86 13.88
CA ASP A 97 2.71 -6.91 14.20
C ASP A 97 2.11 -8.25 14.67
N GLY A 98 0.93 -8.59 14.16
CA GLY A 98 0.20 -9.81 14.49
C GLY A 98 -0.60 -9.76 15.79
N SER A 99 -0.78 -8.58 16.39
CA SER A 99 -1.56 -8.40 17.61
C SER A 99 -3.06 -8.44 17.33
N ILE A 100 -3.70 -9.56 17.67
CA ILE A 100 -5.17 -9.71 17.58
C ILE A 100 -5.90 -8.63 18.41
N GLN A 101 -5.33 -8.25 19.56
CA GLN A 101 -5.93 -7.24 20.44
C GLN A 101 -5.90 -5.86 19.80
N ALA A 102 -4.76 -5.44 19.26
CA ALA A 102 -4.63 -4.14 18.60
C ALA A 102 -5.50 -4.06 17.34
N VAL A 103 -5.60 -5.14 16.56
CA VAL A 103 -6.53 -5.22 15.41
C VAL A 103 -7.98 -5.06 15.85
N ALA A 104 -8.39 -5.74 16.93
CA ALA A 104 -9.74 -5.67 17.47
C ALA A 104 -10.11 -4.23 17.89
N GLU A 105 -9.17 -3.54 18.55
CA GLU A 105 -9.32 -2.14 18.95
C GLU A 105 -9.39 -1.21 17.73
N ALA A 106 -8.43 -1.33 16.80
CA ALA A 106 -8.36 -0.49 15.60
C ALA A 106 -9.57 -0.67 14.67
N SER A 107 -10.14 -1.88 14.60
CA SER A 107 -11.29 -2.17 13.75
C SER A 107 -12.62 -2.15 14.50
N PHE A 108 -12.66 -1.70 15.76
CA PHE A 108 -13.83 -1.69 16.64
C PHE A 108 -14.62 -3.02 16.61
N THR A 109 -13.90 -4.14 16.57
CA THR A 109 -14.47 -5.48 16.39
C THR A 109 -14.02 -6.37 17.53
N HIS A 110 -14.92 -7.22 18.04
CA HIS A 110 -14.58 -8.12 19.15
C HIS A 110 -13.42 -9.08 18.79
N ARG A 111 -12.50 -9.32 19.74
CA ARG A 111 -11.32 -10.19 19.58
C ARG A 111 -11.67 -11.58 19.02
N ASN A 112 -12.78 -12.17 19.45
CA ASN A 112 -13.24 -13.49 18.97
C ASN A 112 -13.51 -13.48 17.45
N THR A 113 -14.08 -12.40 16.92
CA THR A 113 -14.33 -12.25 15.49
C THR A 113 -13.02 -12.12 14.72
N ILE A 114 -12.04 -11.37 15.25
CA ILE A 114 -10.70 -11.28 14.65
C ILE A 114 -10.03 -12.65 14.63
N ASN A 115 -10.07 -13.41 15.73
CA ASN A 115 -9.55 -14.78 15.79
C ASN A 115 -10.22 -15.69 14.74
N TYR A 116 -11.55 -15.62 14.60
CA TYR A 116 -12.27 -16.37 13.58
C TYR A 116 -11.82 -16.00 12.16
N ARG A 117 -11.74 -14.69 11.86
CA ARG A 117 -11.28 -14.21 10.55
C ARG A 117 -9.84 -14.64 10.27
N MET A 118 -8.94 -14.52 11.24
CA MET A 118 -7.55 -14.97 11.09
C MET A 118 -7.44 -16.48 10.88
N LYS A 119 -8.25 -17.29 11.56
CA LYS A 119 -8.31 -18.74 11.31
C LYS A 119 -8.73 -19.03 9.87
N LYS A 120 -9.73 -18.32 9.35
CA LYS A 120 -10.19 -18.44 7.96
C LYS A 120 -9.13 -17.96 6.96
N ILE A 121 -8.43 -16.87 7.25
CA ILE A 121 -7.33 -16.35 6.42
C ILE A 121 -6.20 -17.38 6.31
N ARG A 122 -5.73 -17.93 7.43
CA ARG A 122 -4.69 -18.97 7.44
C ARG A 122 -5.09 -20.19 6.61
N GLN A 123 -6.35 -20.61 6.72
CA GLN A 123 -6.89 -21.72 5.92
C GLN A 123 -6.91 -21.41 4.41
N ILE A 124 -7.34 -20.21 4.02
CA ILE A 124 -7.42 -19.81 2.60
C ILE A 124 -6.03 -19.68 1.98
N LEU A 125 -5.11 -19.03 2.69
CA LEU A 125 -3.74 -18.80 2.23
C LEU A 125 -2.85 -20.03 2.37
N GLN A 126 -3.25 -21.01 3.19
CA GLN A 126 -2.42 -22.15 3.58
C GLN A 126 -1.09 -21.71 4.22
N MET A 127 -1.15 -20.66 5.03
CA MET A 127 -0.01 -20.04 5.71
C MET A 127 -0.33 -19.85 7.18
N GLU A 128 0.64 -20.09 8.05
CA GLU A 128 0.46 -19.89 9.49
C GLU A 128 0.77 -18.45 9.92
N LEU A 129 1.45 -17.65 9.09
CA LEU A 129 1.77 -16.23 9.35
C LEU A 129 2.57 -16.03 10.65
N VAL A 130 3.45 -16.97 10.96
CA VAL A 130 4.28 -16.95 12.18
C VAL A 130 5.64 -16.33 11.85
N THR A 131 6.18 -16.65 10.68
CA THR A 131 7.51 -16.21 10.27
C THR A 131 7.48 -14.77 9.75
N MET A 132 8.63 -14.11 9.82
CA MET A 132 8.78 -12.78 9.21
C MET A 132 8.65 -12.85 7.70
N ASP A 133 9.15 -13.92 7.06
CA ASP A 133 9.09 -14.08 5.61
C ASP A 133 7.64 -14.20 5.10
N GLU A 134 6.80 -15.00 5.76
CA GLU A 134 5.37 -15.12 5.42
C GLU A 134 4.65 -13.77 5.54
N LYS A 135 4.92 -13.03 6.64
CA LYS A 135 4.31 -11.72 6.89
C LYS A 135 4.80 -10.68 5.89
N PHE A 136 6.09 -10.66 5.61
CA PHE A 136 6.71 -9.73 4.68
C PHE A 136 6.20 -9.94 3.25
N GLN A 137 6.05 -11.18 2.80
CA GLN A 137 5.49 -11.49 1.48
C GLN A 137 4.09 -10.85 1.31
N LEU A 138 3.23 -10.96 2.32
CA LEU A 138 1.89 -10.38 2.27
C LEU A 138 1.89 -8.85 2.42
N GLN A 139 2.76 -8.30 3.28
CA GLN A 139 2.94 -6.85 3.38
C GLN A 139 3.42 -6.27 2.05
N LEU A 140 4.37 -6.92 1.39
CA LEU A 140 4.87 -6.53 0.08
C LEU A 140 3.74 -6.58 -0.97
N ALA A 141 2.95 -7.64 -0.99
CA ALA A 141 1.79 -7.74 -1.88
C ALA A 141 0.79 -6.59 -1.67
N PHE A 142 0.48 -6.21 -0.43
CA PHE A 142 -0.36 -5.06 -0.15
C PHE A 142 0.25 -3.74 -0.62
N LEU A 143 1.54 -3.52 -0.38
CA LEU A 143 2.25 -2.33 -0.86
C LEU A 143 2.24 -2.23 -2.38
N ILE A 144 2.36 -3.36 -3.09
CA ILE A 144 2.24 -3.41 -4.54
C ILE A 144 0.82 -3.06 -4.99
N ARG A 145 -0.22 -3.59 -4.33
CA ARG A 145 -1.61 -3.21 -4.63
C ARG A 145 -1.80 -1.71 -4.48
N ASP A 146 -1.30 -1.12 -3.41
CA ASP A 146 -1.39 0.33 -3.17
C ASP A 146 -0.68 1.11 -4.28
N TYR A 147 0.54 0.69 -4.66
CA TYR A 147 1.30 1.29 -5.75
C TYR A 147 0.56 1.23 -7.10
N LEU A 148 -0.07 0.11 -7.44
CA LEU A 148 -0.81 -0.05 -8.69
C LEU A 148 -2.11 0.77 -8.75
N THR A 149 -2.54 1.36 -7.63
CA THR A 149 -3.72 2.24 -7.56
C THR A 149 -3.38 3.74 -7.54
N LEU A 150 -2.10 4.10 -7.60
CA LEU A 150 -1.61 5.49 -7.62
C LEU A 150 -1.90 6.23 -8.94
#